data_AF-A0A2E2RID8-F1
#
_entry.id   AF-A0A2E2RID8-F1
#
_cell.length_a   1.000
_cell.length_b   1.000
_cell.length_c   1.000
_cell.angle_alpha   90.00
_cell.angle_beta   90.00
_cell.angle_gamma   90.00
#
_symmetry.space_group_name_H-M   'P 1'
#
loop_
_entity.id
_entity.type
_entity.pdbx_description
1 polymer ?
#
loop_
_entity_poly.entity_id
_entity_poly.type
_entity_poly.pdbx_seq_one_letter_code
_entity_poly.pdbx_strand_id
1 'polypeptide(L)'
;MLVTAGGRDPHSPPDRTEQLIDGFEARGATVKSVWHAGGHEIAGNEIDAIAEFLAVIRAGLVDAKALPIEREQDDEGKGRYLVRAPGETVAEMTYRHTGADQLIIDHTEVPDAFRGTGTGLRLLKRLMADARAEGRKIIPICPFAAAQFERHPEWSDMLAYTVKTKGG
;
A
#
# COMPACT_ATOMS: atom_id res chain seq x y z
N MET A 1 -2.38 -13.95 -13.82
CA MET A 1 -1.73 -13.52 -15.08
C MET A 1 -2.64 -12.52 -15.76
N LEU A 2 -2.08 -11.54 -16.48
CA LEU A 2 -2.84 -10.61 -17.32
C LEU A 2 -2.69 -11.01 -18.79
N VAL A 3 -3.80 -11.00 -19.53
CA VAL A 3 -3.85 -11.10 -21.00
C VAL A 3 -4.58 -9.86 -21.52
N THR A 4 -4.03 -9.17 -22.51
CA THR A 4 -4.69 -8.05 -23.19
C THR A 4 -4.81 -8.35 -24.68
N ALA A 5 -5.92 -7.97 -25.32
CA ALA A 5 -6.14 -8.27 -26.74
C ALA A 5 -7.17 -7.37 -27.43
N GLY A 6 -6.97 -7.20 -28.74
CA GLY A 6 -7.93 -6.56 -29.64
C GLY A 6 -8.93 -7.54 -30.23
N GLY A 7 -10.21 -7.21 -30.15
CA GLY A 7 -11.32 -8.04 -30.65
C GLY A 7 -11.33 -8.21 -32.18
N ARG A 8 -10.49 -7.48 -32.92
CA ARG A 8 -10.31 -7.61 -34.37
C ARG A 8 -8.83 -7.71 -34.78
N ASP A 9 -7.94 -8.12 -33.88
CA ASP A 9 -6.51 -8.27 -34.20
C ASP A 9 -6.31 -9.44 -35.19
N PRO A 10 -5.80 -9.20 -36.42
CA PRO A 10 -5.52 -10.26 -37.38
C PRO A 10 -4.32 -11.15 -37.00
N HIS A 11 -3.41 -10.68 -36.14
CA HIS A 11 -2.25 -11.42 -35.66
C HIS A 11 -2.57 -12.29 -34.45
N SER A 12 -3.49 -11.82 -33.61
CA SER A 12 -4.00 -12.55 -32.44
C SER A 12 -5.52 -12.70 -32.51
N PRO A 13 -6.05 -13.56 -33.43
CA PRO A 13 -7.48 -13.74 -33.60
C PRO A 13 -8.19 -14.05 -32.28
N PRO A 14 -9.40 -13.49 -32.04
CA PRO A 14 -10.12 -13.66 -30.78
C PRO A 14 -10.30 -15.11 -30.35
N ASP A 15 -10.61 -16.00 -31.30
CA ASP A 15 -10.81 -17.43 -31.06
C ASP A 15 -9.55 -18.11 -30.52
N ARG A 16 -8.36 -17.71 -31.01
CA ARG A 16 -7.08 -18.26 -30.54
C ARG A 16 -6.71 -17.70 -29.17
N THR A 17 -7.00 -16.42 -28.94
CA THR A 17 -6.74 -15.74 -27.67
C THR A 17 -7.65 -16.30 -26.56
N GLU A 18 -8.92 -16.56 -26.86
CA GLU A 18 -9.85 -17.24 -25.94
C GLU A 18 -9.37 -18.67 -25.62
N GLN A 19 -9.00 -19.46 -26.64
CA GLN A 19 -8.44 -20.81 -26.41
C GLN A 19 -7.19 -20.81 -25.53
N LEU A 20 -6.35 -19.78 -25.66
CA LEU A 20 -5.17 -19.60 -24.81
C LEU A 20 -5.57 -19.32 -23.36
N ILE A 21 -6.53 -18.41 -23.15
CA ILE A 21 -7.06 -18.07 -21.82
C ILE A 21 -7.66 -19.32 -21.15
N ASP A 22 -8.57 -20.01 -21.85
CA ASP A 22 -9.20 -21.24 -21.37
C ASP A 22 -8.13 -22.30 -21.03
N GLY A 23 -7.10 -22.42 -21.87
CA GLY A 23 -5.99 -23.34 -21.65
C GLY A 23 -5.21 -23.04 -20.36
N PHE A 24 -5.03 -21.77 -20.01
CA PHE A 24 -4.38 -21.39 -18.75
C PHE A 24 -5.29 -21.67 -17.55
N GLU A 25 -6.57 -21.31 -17.65
CA GLU A 25 -7.53 -21.52 -16.56
C GLU A 25 -7.77 -23.01 -16.28
N ALA A 26 -7.84 -23.85 -17.32
CA ALA A 26 -7.94 -25.29 -17.19
C ALA A 26 -6.73 -25.92 -16.45
N ARG A 27 -5.58 -25.23 -16.45
CA ARG A 27 -4.37 -25.63 -15.69
C ARG A 27 -4.31 -25.01 -14.29
N GLY A 28 -5.39 -24.36 -13.86
CA GLY A 28 -5.53 -23.75 -12.54
C GLY A 28 -4.95 -22.34 -12.42
N ALA A 29 -4.59 -21.68 -13.53
CA ALA A 29 -4.13 -20.31 -13.49
C ALA A 29 -5.30 -19.33 -13.34
N THR A 30 -5.17 -18.33 -12.47
CA THR A 30 -6.09 -17.18 -12.47
C THR A 30 -5.69 -16.20 -13.58
N VAL A 31 -6.56 -16.00 -14.56
CA VAL A 31 -6.33 -15.10 -15.71
C VAL A 31 -7.26 -13.89 -15.59
N LYS A 32 -6.69 -12.68 -15.68
CA LYS A 32 -7.43 -11.44 -15.91
C LYS A 32 -7.29 -11.12 -17.40
N SER A 33 -8.38 -11.08 -18.14
CA SER A 33 -8.38 -10.70 -19.55
C SER A 33 -8.94 -9.29 -19.75
N VAL A 34 -8.28 -8.47 -20.55
CA VAL A 34 -8.73 -7.12 -20.91
C VAL A 34 -8.82 -7.00 -22.42
N TRP A 35 -9.98 -6.59 -22.91
CA TRP A 35 -10.27 -6.52 -24.33
C TRP A 35 -10.55 -5.09 -24.77
N HIS A 36 -10.22 -4.77 -26.02
CA HIS A 36 -10.71 -3.57 -26.69
C HIS A 36 -11.33 -3.93 -28.05
N ALA A 37 -12.22 -3.10 -28.57
CA ALA A 37 -12.93 -3.36 -29.84
C ALA A 37 -12.06 -3.16 -31.09
N GLY A 38 -10.79 -2.80 -30.91
CA GLY A 38 -9.86 -2.43 -31.97
C GLY A 38 -9.24 -3.61 -32.71
N GLY A 39 -8.32 -3.29 -33.61
CA GLY A 39 -7.47 -4.23 -34.32
C GLY A 39 -6.20 -4.55 -33.53
N HIS A 40 -5.04 -4.31 -34.14
CA HIS A 40 -3.72 -4.61 -33.56
C HIS A 40 -3.13 -3.48 -32.69
N GLU A 41 -3.81 -2.34 -32.61
CA GLU A 41 -3.40 -1.22 -31.77
C GLU A 41 -3.51 -1.55 -30.28
N ILE A 42 -2.66 -0.91 -29.46
CA ILE A 42 -2.79 -1.00 -27.99
C ILE A 42 -3.72 0.11 -27.52
N ALA A 43 -4.82 -0.25 -26.85
CA ALA A 43 -5.78 0.70 -26.30
C ALA A 43 -5.43 1.15 -24.88
N GLY A 44 -5.92 2.32 -24.47
CA GLY A 44 -5.62 2.91 -23.16
C GLY A 44 -5.98 1.99 -21.99
N ASN A 45 -7.10 1.26 -22.10
CA ASN A 45 -7.52 0.30 -21.07
C ASN A 45 -6.56 -0.89 -20.92
N GLU A 46 -5.85 -1.28 -21.98
CA GLU A 46 -4.80 -2.30 -21.88
C GLU A 46 -3.54 -1.75 -21.20
N ILE A 47 -3.16 -0.51 -21.50
CA ILE A 47 -2.05 0.17 -20.83
C ILE A 47 -2.31 0.28 -19.33
N ASP A 48 -3.52 0.70 -18.95
CA ASP A 48 -3.92 0.81 -17.55
C ASP A 48 -3.86 -0.55 -16.84
N ALA A 49 -4.34 -1.61 -17.51
CA ALA A 49 -4.30 -2.97 -16.96
C ALA A 49 -2.87 -3.49 -16.80
N ILE A 50 -1.99 -3.23 -17.77
CA ILE A 50 -0.57 -3.60 -17.70
C ILE A 50 0.10 -2.85 -16.55
N ALA A 51 -0.14 -1.55 -16.41
CA ALA A 51 0.39 -0.75 -15.32
C ALA A 51 -0.04 -1.30 -13.95
N GLU A 52 -1.33 -1.61 -13.78
CA GLU A 52 -1.89 -2.24 -12.57
C GLU A 52 -1.23 -3.60 -12.28
N PHE A 53 -1.10 -4.45 -13.30
CA PHE A 53 -0.51 -5.79 -13.16
C PHE A 53 0.98 -5.71 -12.78
N LEU A 54 1.73 -4.80 -13.40
CA LEU A 54 3.14 -4.58 -13.10
C LEU A 54 3.35 -3.97 -11.72
N ALA A 55 2.44 -3.13 -11.22
CA ALA A 55 2.53 -2.58 -9.85
C ALA A 55 2.53 -3.70 -8.80
N VAL A 56 1.70 -4.73 -8.99
CA VAL A 56 1.65 -5.91 -8.09
C VAL A 56 2.95 -6.72 -8.17
N ILE A 57 3.48 -6.97 -9.37
CA ILE A 57 4.75 -7.71 -9.54
C ILE A 57 5.91 -6.91 -8.96
N ARG A 58 5.93 -5.59 -9.17
CA ARG A 58 6.97 -4.70 -8.62
C ARG A 58 6.97 -4.71 -7.10
N ALA A 59 5.80 -4.77 -6.47
CA ALA A 59 5.70 -4.95 -5.02
C ALA A 59 6.30 -6.27 -4.52
N GLY A 60 6.23 -7.34 -5.32
CA GLY A 60 6.85 -8.63 -5.00
C GLY A 60 8.35 -8.72 -5.30
N LEU A 61 8.86 -7.93 -6.26
CA LEU A 61 10.28 -7.91 -6.64
C LEU A 61 11.11 -6.88 -5.85
N VAL A 62 10.45 -5.89 -5.24
CA VAL A 62 11.10 -4.88 -4.40
C VAL A 62 10.97 -5.30 -2.95
N ASP A 63 12.10 -5.44 -2.24
CA ASP A 63 12.04 -5.66 -0.78
C ASP A 63 11.45 -4.41 -0.13
N ALA A 64 10.17 -4.49 0.26
CA ALA A 64 9.45 -3.43 0.93
C ALA A 64 10.14 -2.95 2.23
N LYS A 65 11.01 -3.77 2.83
CA LYS A 65 11.81 -3.38 4.00
C LYS A 65 12.97 -2.46 3.65
N ALA A 66 13.50 -2.56 2.43
CA ALA A 66 14.61 -1.77 1.93
C ALA A 66 14.19 -0.41 1.35
N LEU A 67 12.90 -0.22 1.07
CA LEU A 67 12.40 1.05 0.55
C LEU A 67 12.56 2.20 1.57
N PRO A 68 13.03 3.37 1.13
CA PRO A 68 13.23 4.52 2.02
C PRO A 68 11.90 5.00 2.59
N ILE A 69 11.95 5.53 3.82
CA ILE A 69 10.84 6.24 4.45
C ILE A 69 11.19 7.73 4.46
N GLU A 70 10.39 8.50 3.74
CA GLU A 70 10.46 9.95 3.72
C GLU A 70 9.43 10.53 4.70
N ARG A 71 9.74 11.71 5.24
CA ARG A 71 8.82 12.49 6.09
C ARG A 71 8.61 13.84 5.40
N GLU A 72 7.35 14.18 5.18
CA GLU A 72 6.94 15.50 4.72
C GLU A 72 6.08 16.13 5.82
N GLN A 73 6.32 17.39 6.17
CA GLN A 73 5.56 18.11 7.18
C GLN A 73 5.40 19.57 6.76
N ASP A 74 4.23 20.14 7.00
CA ASP A 74 3.97 21.57 6.85
C ASP A 74 4.32 22.36 8.14
N ASP A 75 4.23 23.69 8.03
CA ASP A 75 4.46 24.62 9.13
C ASP A 75 3.34 24.58 10.19
N GLU A 76 2.18 24.00 9.86
CA GLU A 76 1.02 23.84 10.75
C GLU A 76 1.09 22.55 11.59
N GLY A 77 2.14 21.75 11.41
CA GLY A 77 2.35 20.51 12.14
C GLY A 77 1.56 19.31 11.61
N LYS A 78 0.96 19.41 10.43
CA LYS A 78 0.44 18.24 9.70
C LYS A 78 1.58 17.64 8.90
N GLY A 79 1.64 16.32 8.86
CA GLY A 79 2.68 15.64 8.12
C GLY A 79 2.29 14.23 7.73
N ARG A 80 3.18 13.62 6.96
CA ARG A 80 3.04 12.26 6.48
C ARG A 80 4.38 11.57 6.37
N TYR A 81 4.36 10.28 6.65
CA TYR A 81 5.46 9.38 6.35
C TYR A 81 5.10 8.58 5.11
N LEU A 82 6.03 8.52 4.16
CA LEU A 82 5.84 7.93 2.84
C LEU A 82 6.88 6.85 2.61
N VAL A 83 6.44 5.70 2.12
CA VAL A 83 7.35 4.73 1.47
C VAL A 83 7.29 4.97 -0.02
N ARG A 84 8.43 5.26 -0.65
CA ARG A 84 8.51 5.46 -2.10
C ARG A 84 9.20 4.27 -2.77
N ALA A 85 8.57 3.71 -3.80
CA ALA A 85 9.27 2.93 -4.81
C ALA A 85 9.64 3.86 -5.98
N PRO A 86 10.54 3.44 -6.88
CA PRO A 86 10.91 4.25 -8.04
C PRO A 86 9.67 4.65 -8.87
N GLY A 87 9.29 5.92 -8.77
CA GLY A 87 8.19 6.54 -9.52
C GLY A 87 6.80 6.52 -8.85
N GLU A 88 6.65 5.99 -7.63
CA GLU A 88 5.33 5.84 -7.00
C GLU A 88 5.37 5.85 -5.47
N THR A 89 4.35 6.43 -4.84
CA THR A 89 4.10 6.31 -3.39
C THR A 89 3.49 4.94 -3.12
N VAL A 90 4.22 4.11 -2.37
CA VAL A 90 3.85 2.73 -2.05
C VAL A 90 3.00 2.63 -0.80
N ALA A 91 3.17 3.52 0.17
CA ALA A 91 2.36 3.53 1.39
C ALA A 91 2.49 4.89 2.07
N GLU A 92 1.46 5.28 2.81
CA GLU A 92 1.49 6.51 3.60
C GLU A 92 0.90 6.36 5.00
N MET A 93 1.34 7.23 5.90
CA MET A 93 0.79 7.41 7.23
C MET A 93 0.74 8.90 7.53
N THR A 94 -0.45 9.45 7.73
CA THR A 94 -0.62 10.87 8.06
C THR A 94 -0.73 11.06 9.56
N TYR A 95 -0.25 12.22 10.00
CA TYR A 95 -0.36 12.66 11.37
C TYR A 95 -0.56 14.17 11.43
N ARG A 96 -1.00 14.64 12.59
CA ARG A 96 -1.07 16.06 12.92
C ARG A 96 -0.65 16.30 14.35
N HIS A 97 0.15 17.33 14.57
CA HIS A 97 0.45 17.80 15.93
C HIS A 97 -0.83 18.35 16.58
N THR A 98 -0.93 18.13 17.89
CA THR A 98 -2.00 18.69 18.71
C THR A 98 -1.41 19.10 20.06
N GLY A 99 -1.72 20.31 20.51
CA GLY A 99 -1.06 20.88 21.69
C GLY A 99 0.47 21.01 21.50
N ALA A 100 1.19 21.11 22.62
CA ALA A 100 2.64 21.29 22.61
C ALA A 100 3.39 19.97 22.37
N ASP A 101 2.89 18.86 22.93
CA ASP A 101 3.62 17.62 23.15
C ASP A 101 2.88 16.38 22.63
N GLN A 102 1.88 16.53 21.76
CA GLN A 102 1.12 15.39 21.23
C GLN A 102 1.02 15.41 19.71
N LEU A 103 0.77 14.24 19.14
CA LEU A 103 0.40 14.07 17.75
C LEU A 103 -0.70 13.02 17.62
N ILE A 104 -1.54 13.18 16.60
CA ILE A 104 -2.63 12.27 16.25
C ILE A 104 -2.23 11.53 14.97
N ILE A 105 -2.28 10.20 14.97
CA ILE A 105 -2.18 9.39 13.75
C ILE A 105 -3.59 9.14 13.27
N ASP A 106 -3.98 9.75 12.15
CA ASP A 106 -5.36 9.76 11.66
C ASP A 106 -5.60 8.83 10.46
N HIS A 107 -4.59 8.58 9.63
CA HIS A 107 -4.71 7.66 8.50
C HIS A 107 -3.45 6.80 8.33
N THR A 108 -3.63 5.59 7.82
CA THR A 108 -2.54 4.73 7.37
C THR A 108 -3.05 3.92 6.20
N GLU A 109 -2.37 4.02 5.07
CA GLU A 109 -2.73 3.34 3.84
C GLU A 109 -1.56 2.54 3.31
N VAL A 110 -1.80 1.24 3.13
CA VAL A 110 -0.87 0.31 2.52
C VAL A 110 -1.67 -0.43 1.44
N PRO A 111 -1.33 -0.26 0.15
CA PRO A 111 -1.94 -0.98 -0.94
C PRO A 111 -1.87 -2.49 -0.73
N ASP A 112 -2.85 -3.20 -1.27
CA ASP A 112 -2.98 -4.65 -1.08
C ASP A 112 -1.74 -5.42 -1.54
N ALA A 113 -1.06 -4.94 -2.58
CA ALA A 113 0.20 -5.50 -3.07
C ALA A 113 1.33 -5.50 -2.02
N PHE A 114 1.25 -4.61 -1.02
CA PHE A 114 2.20 -4.49 0.09
C PHE A 114 1.61 -4.95 1.43
N ARG A 115 0.38 -5.49 1.46
CA ARG A 115 -0.22 -6.04 2.68
C ARG A 115 0.59 -7.25 3.15
N GLY A 116 0.78 -7.39 4.46
CA GLY A 116 1.54 -8.51 5.04
C GLY A 116 3.07 -8.38 4.96
N THR A 117 3.61 -7.38 4.25
CA THR A 117 5.07 -7.15 4.15
C THR A 117 5.67 -6.44 5.37
N GLY A 118 4.81 -5.89 6.24
CA GLY A 118 5.20 -5.09 7.40
C GLY A 118 5.40 -3.60 7.13
N THR A 119 5.08 -3.10 5.93
CA THR A 119 5.23 -1.68 5.55
C THR A 119 4.54 -0.71 6.50
N GLY A 120 3.27 -0.94 6.85
CA GLY A 120 2.55 -0.08 7.80
C GLY A 120 3.20 -0.04 9.19
N LEU A 121 3.74 -1.18 9.65
CA LEU A 121 4.46 -1.25 10.92
C LEU A 121 5.80 -0.52 10.86
N ARG A 122 6.50 -0.53 9.72
CA ARG A 122 7.72 0.25 9.52
C ARG A 122 7.45 1.75 9.59
N LEU A 123 6.39 2.21 8.92
CA LEU A 123 5.93 3.61 9.00
C LEU A 123 5.63 4.01 10.45
N LEU A 124 4.85 3.19 11.17
CA LEU A 124 4.52 3.44 12.57
C LEU A 124 5.77 3.52 13.47
N LYS A 125 6.68 2.55 13.35
CA LYS A 125 7.92 2.53 14.15
C LYS A 125 8.80 3.74 13.88
N ARG A 126 8.89 4.17 12.62
CA ARG A 126 9.63 5.38 12.27
C ARG A 126 9.00 6.61 12.92
N LEU A 127 7.68 6.77 12.80
CA LEU A 127 6.96 7.86 13.45
C LEU A 127 7.15 7.84 14.97
N MET A 128 7.08 6.67 15.61
CA MET A 128 7.31 6.54 17.06
C MET A 128 8.74 6.92 17.48
N ALA A 129 9.75 6.61 16.65
CA ALA A 129 11.13 7.01 16.91
C ALA A 129 11.27 8.54 16.86
N ASP A 130 10.74 9.17 15.82
CA ASP A 130 10.74 10.63 15.66
C ASP A 130 9.96 11.30 16.80
N ALA A 131 8.77 10.77 17.14
CA ALA A 131 7.95 11.27 18.26
C ALA A 131 8.71 11.18 19.60
N ARG A 132 9.44 10.10 19.85
CA ARG A 132 10.25 9.96 21.07
C ARG A 132 11.40 10.98 21.09
N ALA A 133 12.06 11.21 19.96
CA ALA A 133 13.12 12.21 19.85
C ALA A 133 12.60 13.64 20.06
N GLU A 134 11.38 13.91 19.61
CA GLU A 134 10.69 15.21 19.76
C GLU A 134 9.97 15.36 21.11
N GLY A 135 9.98 14.33 21.97
CA GLY A 135 9.27 14.35 23.25
C GLY A 135 7.74 14.34 23.13
N ARG A 136 7.20 13.87 22.00
CA ARG A 136 5.76 13.84 21.72
C ARG A 136 5.11 12.50 22.09
N LYS A 137 3.89 12.57 22.60
CA LYS A 137 2.98 11.43 22.81
C LYS A 137 2.01 11.26 21.65
N ILE A 138 1.49 10.05 21.50
CA ILE A 138 0.71 9.62 20.33
C ILE A 138 -0.74 9.36 20.72
N ILE A 139 -1.66 9.83 19.87
CA ILE A 139 -3.08 9.49 19.88
C ILE A 139 -3.40 8.74 18.58
N PRO A 140 -3.45 7.39 18.58
CA PRO A 140 -3.66 6.61 17.38
C PRO A 140 -5.16 6.45 17.08
N ILE A 141 -5.79 7.42 16.40
CA ILE A 141 -7.21 7.30 16.03
C ILE A 141 -7.43 6.41 14.80
N CYS A 142 -6.39 6.26 13.96
CA CYS A 142 -6.40 5.29 12.86
C CYS A 142 -6.56 3.86 13.42
N PRO A 143 -7.53 3.05 12.93
CA PRO A 143 -7.75 1.69 13.41
C PRO A 143 -6.52 0.79 13.31
N PHE A 144 -5.71 0.96 12.26
CA PHE A 144 -4.45 0.22 12.11
C PHE A 144 -3.50 0.53 13.27
N ALA A 145 -3.21 1.81 13.50
CA ALA A 145 -2.30 2.23 14.56
C ALA A 145 -2.82 1.82 15.93
N ALA A 146 -4.11 2.03 16.21
CA ALA A 146 -4.75 1.62 17.46
C ALA A 146 -4.56 0.12 17.72
N ALA A 147 -4.85 -0.73 16.72
CA ALA A 147 -4.67 -2.17 16.82
C ALA A 147 -3.20 -2.57 17.03
N GLN A 148 -2.23 -1.82 16.49
CA GLN A 148 -0.80 -2.09 16.77
C GLN A 148 -0.46 -1.77 18.23
N PHE A 149 -0.93 -0.65 18.78
CA PHE A 149 -0.73 -0.32 20.20
C PHE A 149 -1.40 -1.32 21.15
N GLU A 150 -2.56 -1.85 20.79
CA GLU A 150 -3.23 -2.90 21.56
C GLU A 150 -2.43 -4.22 21.56
N ARG A 151 -1.81 -4.58 20.43
CA ARG A 151 -0.97 -5.77 20.29
C ARG A 151 0.39 -5.64 20.95
N HIS A 152 0.83 -4.41 21.21
CA HIS A 152 2.14 -4.08 21.77
C HIS A 152 2.02 -3.25 23.06
N PRO A 153 1.63 -3.87 24.19
CA PRO A 153 1.49 -3.18 25.48
C PRO A 153 2.79 -2.48 25.95
N GLU A 154 3.95 -2.95 25.48
CA GLU A 154 5.25 -2.35 25.74
C GLU A 154 5.41 -0.94 25.13
N TRP A 155 4.52 -0.51 24.23
CA TRP A 155 4.50 0.84 23.66
C TRP A 155 3.56 1.79 24.38
N SER A 156 2.97 1.37 25.50
CA SER A 156 2.03 2.18 26.28
C SER A 156 2.64 3.50 26.75
N ASP A 157 3.96 3.57 26.93
CA ASP A 157 4.66 4.79 27.30
C ASP A 157 4.59 5.87 26.21
N MET A 158 4.35 5.50 24.95
CA MET A 158 4.21 6.45 23.85
C MET A 158 2.81 7.05 23.74
N LEU A 159 1.81 6.50 24.41
CA LEU A 159 0.43 6.98 24.32
C LEU A 159 0.22 8.26 25.13
N ALA A 160 -0.61 9.15 24.60
CA ALA A 160 -1.03 10.38 25.31
C ALA A 160 -2.09 10.11 26.39
N TYR A 161 -2.57 8.87 26.49
CA TYR A 161 -3.57 8.44 27.47
C TYR A 161 -3.21 7.07 28.05
N THR A 162 -3.74 6.79 29.24
CA THR A 162 -3.56 5.49 29.89
C THR A 162 -4.53 4.46 29.29
N VAL A 163 -4.00 3.38 28.73
CA VAL A 163 -4.81 2.23 28.33
C VAL A 163 -5.07 1.38 29.56
N LYS A 164 -6.35 1.14 29.89
CA LYS A 164 -6.71 0.07 30.82
C LYS A 164 -6.53 -1.24 30.06
N THR A 165 -5.46 -1.98 30.34
CA THR A 165 -5.30 -3.32 29.78
C THR A 165 -6.48 -4.18 30.21
N LYS A 166 -7.22 -4.74 29.24
CA LYS A 166 -8.20 -5.79 29.51
C LYS A 166 -7.42 -7.09 29.71
N GLY A 167 -6.88 -7.26 30.92
CA GLY A 167 -6.27 -8.51 31.36
C GLY A 167 -7.35 -9.46 31.89
N GLY A 168 -7.37 -10.68 31.35
CA GLY A 168 -8.26 -11.78 31.73
C GLY A 168 -8.33 -12.81 30.62
#